data_AF-M9RXJ7-F1
#
_entry.id   AF-M9RXJ7-F1
#
_cell.length_a   1.000
_cell.length_b   1.000
_cell.length_c   1.000
_cell.angle_alpha   90.00
_cell.angle_beta   90.00
_cell.angle_gamma   90.00
#
_symmetry.space_group_name_H-M   'P 1'
#
loop_
_entity.id
_entity.type
_entity.pdbx_description
1 polymer ?
#
loop_
_entity_poly.entity_id
_entity_poly.type
_entity_poly.pdbx_seq_one_letter_code
_entity_poly.pdbx_strand_id
1 'polypeptide(L)'
;MDKSGEFDSATYHSFTLTYTADDITLSTALINESVALADIGYEDTVLDASDILPRGIRLFRLPDHNPHTSVQIERKLSPQSGRDNPLFVRVALEDGTQAWSSPIYILREIGEQY
;
A
#
# COMPACT_ATOMS: atom_id res chain seq x y z
N MET A 1 18.29 22.01 -5.04
CA MET A 1 16.95 22.56 -5.31
C MET A 1 16.02 21.86 -4.34
N ASP A 2 15.75 22.53 -3.22
CA ASP A 2 14.75 22.11 -2.23
C ASP A 2 13.38 22.43 -2.82
N LYS A 3 12.58 21.40 -3.12
CA LYS A 3 11.19 21.56 -3.54
C LYS A 3 10.30 21.04 -2.42
N SER A 4 10.13 21.82 -1.36
CA SER A 4 9.01 21.64 -0.45
C SER A 4 7.72 22.03 -1.20
N GLY A 5 6.91 21.02 -1.52
CA GLY A 5 5.59 21.20 -2.12
C GLY A 5 4.53 21.05 -1.04
N GLU A 6 3.79 22.11 -0.77
CA GLU A 6 2.58 22.05 0.06
C GLU A 6 1.39 21.68 -0.84
N PHE A 7 0.78 20.51 -0.61
CA PHE A 7 -0.40 20.06 -1.32
C PHE A 7 -1.64 20.51 -0.55
N ASP A 8 -2.30 21.60 -1.00
CA ASP A 8 -3.55 22.07 -0.40
C ASP A 8 -4.74 21.33 -1.01
N SER A 9 -5.17 20.26 -0.35
CA SER A 9 -6.48 19.64 -0.59
C SER A 9 -7.40 20.01 0.57
N ALA A 10 -8.54 20.62 0.25
CA ALA A 10 -9.63 20.98 1.16
C ALA A 10 -9.66 20.10 2.43
N THR A 11 -9.44 20.72 3.58
CA THR A 11 -9.13 20.12 4.89
C THR A 11 -9.62 18.69 5.09
N TYR A 12 -8.73 17.74 4.82
CA TYR A 12 -8.75 16.38 5.35
C TYR A 12 -7.34 16.09 5.84
N HIS A 13 -7.13 16.04 7.16
CA HIS A 13 -5.86 15.76 7.85
C HIS A 13 -4.61 16.11 7.04
N SER A 14 -4.15 17.36 7.15
CA SER A 14 -2.91 17.79 6.52
C SER A 14 -1.75 16.91 7.00
N PHE A 15 -0.88 16.55 6.06
CA PHE A 15 0.43 16.00 6.35
C PHE A 15 1.49 16.93 5.78
N THR A 16 2.64 16.96 6.42
CA THR A 16 3.83 17.63 5.88
C THR A 16 4.85 16.56 5.52
N LEU A 17 5.37 16.64 4.30
CA LEU A 17 6.47 15.82 3.83
C LEU A 17 7.63 16.75 3.45
N THR A 18 8.76 16.60 4.13
CA THR A 18 10.00 17.30 3.78
C THR A 18 11.08 16.28 3.45
N TYR A 19 12.03 16.67 2.60
CA TYR A 19 13.15 15.80 2.24
C TYR A 19 14.46 16.60 2.18
N THR A 20 15.55 15.94 2.50
CA THR A 20 16.92 16.42 2.31
C THR A 20 17.65 15.48 1.34
N ALA A 21 18.96 15.66 1.19
CA ALA A 21 19.78 14.72 0.42
C ALA A 21 19.86 13.33 1.09
N ASP A 22 19.63 13.27 2.41
CA ASP A 22 19.88 12.08 3.22
C ASP A 22 18.61 11.50 3.83
N ASP A 23 17.57 12.32 4.09
CA ASP A 23 16.39 11.91 4.88
C ASP A 23 15.06 12.35 4.25
N ILE A 24 14.01 11.59 4.53
CA ILE A 24 12.61 11.99 4.37
C ILE A 24 11.97 12.13 5.75
N THR A 25 11.31 13.24 6.00
CA THR A 25 10.55 13.49 7.23
C THR A 25 9.07 13.62 6.93
N LEU A 26 8.27 12.87 7.66
CA LEU A 26 6.82 12.82 7.53
C LEU A 26 6.18 13.23 8.84
N SER A 27 5.35 14.27 8.78
CA SER A 27 4.58 14.76 9.93
C SER A 27 3.10 14.67 9.65
N THR A 28 2.40 13.92 10.49
CA THR A 28 0.94 13.74 10.51
C THR A 28 0.46 13.78 11.96
N ALA A 29 -0.86 13.77 12.18
CA ALA A 29 -1.41 13.68 13.54
C ALA A 29 -1.03 12.40 14.31
N LEU A 30 -0.64 11.32 13.62
CA LEU A 30 -0.38 10.01 14.22
C LEU A 30 1.06 9.52 14.07
N ILE A 31 1.76 9.97 13.03
CA ILE A 31 3.11 9.54 12.66
C ILE A 31 3.95 10.80 12.44
N ASN A 32 5.04 10.91 13.17
CA ASN A 32 6.02 12.00 13.07
C ASN A 32 7.42 11.37 13.07
N GLU A 33 7.87 10.94 11.90
CA GLU A 33 9.07 10.11 11.74
C GLU A 33 10.01 10.69 10.69
N SER A 34 11.30 10.46 10.87
CA SER A 34 12.34 10.74 9.89
C SER A 34 13.03 9.44 9.53
N VAL A 35 13.11 9.15 8.23
CA VAL A 35 13.65 7.91 7.68
C VAL A 35 14.77 8.26 6.72
N ALA A 36 15.94 7.66 6.94
CA ALA A 36 17.08 7.83 6.03
C ALA A 36 16.73 7.26 4.66
N LEU A 37 16.99 8.03 3.60
CA LEU A 37 16.77 7.61 2.22
C LEU A 37 17.53 6.33 1.88
N ALA A 38 18.71 6.13 2.48
CA ALA A 38 19.53 4.93 2.31
C ALA A 38 18.85 3.66 2.85
N ASP A 39 17.95 3.78 3.82
CA ASP A 39 17.24 2.66 4.43
C ASP A 39 15.95 2.30 3.66
N ILE A 40 15.48 3.17 2.77
CA ILE A 40 14.29 2.92 1.94
C ILE A 40 14.68 2.15 0.67
N GLY A 41 14.43 0.84 0.71
CA GLY A 41 14.60 -0.08 -0.41
C GLY A 41 13.29 -0.43 -1.15
N TYR A 42 13.32 -1.51 -1.92
CA TYR A 42 12.14 -2.03 -2.63
C TYR A 42 11.07 -2.63 -1.68
N GLU A 43 11.52 -3.16 -0.55
CA GLU A 43 10.64 -3.71 0.47
C GLU A 43 9.95 -2.58 1.25
N ASP A 44 8.75 -2.87 1.75
CA ASP A 44 7.98 -1.90 2.51
C ASP A 44 8.66 -1.57 3.85
N THR A 45 9.02 -0.31 4.03
CA THR A 45 9.23 0.28 5.35
C THR A 45 7.87 0.70 5.91
N VAL A 46 7.41 0.01 6.95
CA VAL A 46 6.09 0.26 7.55
C VAL A 46 6.24 1.12 8.80
N LEU A 47 5.70 2.34 8.74
CA LEU A 47 5.47 3.19 9.91
C LEU A 47 4.09 2.85 10.45
N ASP A 48 4.05 1.95 11.44
CA ASP A 48 2.81 1.47 12.03
C ASP A 48 2.27 2.47 13.05
N ALA A 49 0.99 2.83 12.92
CA ALA A 49 0.23 3.59 13.90
C ALA A 49 -1.08 2.88 14.26
N SER A 50 -1.13 1.57 14.03
CA SER A 50 -2.30 0.75 14.28
C SER A 50 -2.68 0.76 15.75
N ASP A 51 -3.98 0.73 16.00
CA ASP A 51 -4.55 0.51 17.33
C ASP A 51 -5.73 -0.46 17.13
N ILE A 52 -6.97 -0.03 17.39
CA ILE A 52 -8.16 -0.83 17.09
C ILE A 52 -8.31 -1.11 15.59
N LEU A 53 -7.89 -0.16 14.75
CA LEU A 53 -7.89 -0.29 13.29
C LEU A 53 -6.46 -0.28 12.74
N PRO A 54 -6.18 -1.11 11.72
CA PRO A 54 -4.89 -1.06 11.04
C PRO A 54 -4.76 0.27 10.32
N ARG A 55 -3.74 1.05 10.69
CA ARG A 55 -3.39 2.32 10.05
C ARG A 55 -1.90 2.51 10.12
N GLY A 56 -1.31 2.90 9.02
CA GLY A 56 0.13 3.06 8.93
C GLY A 56 0.51 3.61 7.58
N ILE A 57 1.77 4.02 7.47
CA ILE A 57 2.32 4.57 6.24
C ILE A 57 3.40 3.62 5.75
N ARG A 58 3.37 3.35 4.45
CA ARG A 58 4.34 2.50 3.78
C ARG A 58 5.25 3.37 2.92
N LEU A 59 6.55 3.24 3.14
CA LEU A 59 7.58 3.86 2.32
C LEU A 59 8.32 2.75 1.58
N PHE A 60 8.48 2.92 0.28
CA PHE A 60 9.27 2.03 -0.57
C PHE A 60 9.84 2.85 -1.72
N ARG A 61 10.95 2.38 -2.28
CA ARG A 61 11.66 3.00 -3.39
C ARG A 61 11.31 2.29 -4.69
N LEU A 62 10.85 3.05 -5.67
CA LEU A 62 10.71 2.57 -7.04
C LEU A 62 12.09 2.46 -7.71
N PRO A 63 12.28 1.54 -8.66
CA PRO A 63 13.53 1.45 -9.41
C PRO A 63 13.72 2.72 -10.24
N ASP A 64 14.98 3.14 -10.44
CA ASP A 64 15.30 4.30 -11.28
C ASP A 64 14.82 4.15 -12.73
N HIS A 65 14.73 2.90 -13.19
CA HIS A 65 14.21 2.54 -14.50
C HIS A 65 13.45 1.21 -14.42
N ASN A 66 12.18 1.24 -14.79
CA ASN A 66 11.32 0.06 -14.88
C ASN A 66 11.03 -0.30 -16.34
N PRO A 67 11.72 -1.29 -16.93
CA PRO A 67 11.47 -1.69 -18.32
C PRO A 67 10.26 -2.63 -18.48
N HIS A 68 9.61 -3.03 -17.39
CA HIS A 68 8.63 -4.11 -17.41
C HIS A 68 7.20 -3.56 -17.58
N THR A 69 6.49 -4.12 -18.56
CA THR A 69 5.10 -3.75 -18.88
C THR A 69 4.10 -4.90 -18.69
N SER A 70 4.60 -6.07 -18.25
CA SER A 70 3.80 -7.27 -18.01
C SER A 70 4.26 -7.98 -16.75
N VAL A 71 3.32 -8.53 -15.99
CA VAL A 71 3.60 -9.35 -14.81
C VAL A 71 2.67 -10.56 -14.79
N GLN A 72 3.18 -11.71 -14.35
CA GLN A 72 2.40 -12.91 -14.06
C GLN A 72 2.65 -13.31 -12.61
N ILE A 73 1.57 -13.45 -11.84
CA ILE A 73 1.63 -13.76 -10.42
C ILE A 73 0.75 -14.97 -10.18
N GLU A 74 1.30 -15.96 -9.46
CA GLU A 74 0.55 -17.11 -8.98
C GLU A 74 0.61 -17.13 -7.45
N ARG A 75 -0.54 -17.30 -6.81
CA ARG A 75 -0.63 -17.41 -5.35
C ARG A 75 -1.66 -18.45 -4.97
N LYS A 76 -1.24 -19.41 -4.13
CA LYS A 76 -2.15 -20.37 -3.52
C LYS A 76 -2.92 -19.72 -2.37
N LEU A 77 -4.24 -19.82 -2.40
CA LEU A 77 -5.14 -19.26 -1.39
C LEU A 77 -5.81 -20.39 -0.59
N SER A 78 -6.17 -20.08 0.65
CA SER A 78 -6.87 -21.00 1.57
C SER A 78 -8.28 -20.48 1.86
N PRO A 79 -9.27 -20.72 0.98
CA PRO A 79 -10.64 -20.27 1.19
C PRO A 79 -11.28 -21.00 2.37
N GLN A 80 -12.17 -20.31 3.07
CA GLN A 80 -13.02 -20.83 4.14
C GLN A 80 -14.11 -21.73 3.56
N SER A 81 -14.37 -22.88 4.19
CA SER A 81 -15.47 -23.78 3.80
C SER A 81 -16.83 -23.26 4.29
N GLY A 82 -17.91 -23.67 3.61
CA GLY A 82 -19.29 -23.40 4.02
C GLY A 82 -19.76 -21.95 3.85
N ARG A 83 -18.96 -21.09 3.20
CA ARG A 83 -19.32 -19.68 2.92
C ARG A 83 -18.62 -19.14 1.68
N ASP A 84 -19.10 -18.00 1.22
CA ASP A 84 -18.47 -17.23 0.14
C ASP A 84 -17.11 -16.66 0.55
N ASN A 85 -16.16 -16.75 -0.37
CA ASN A 85 -14.85 -16.12 -0.27
C ASN A 85 -14.71 -15.09 -1.39
N PRO A 86 -15.11 -13.83 -1.17
CA PRO A 86 -14.87 -12.76 -2.12
C PRO A 86 -13.37 -12.43 -2.16
N LEU A 87 -12.77 -12.62 -3.33
CA LEU A 87 -11.37 -12.28 -3.58
C LEU A 87 -11.30 -11.08 -4.53
N PHE A 88 -10.35 -10.20 -4.26
CA PHE A 88 -10.07 -9.03 -5.08
C PHE A 88 -8.61 -9.06 -5.49
N VAL A 89 -8.35 -8.76 -6.75
CA VAL A 89 -7.02 -8.48 -7.24
C VAL A 89 -6.90 -6.99 -7.46
N ARG A 90 -5.87 -6.39 -6.88
CA ARG A 90 -5.49 -5.00 -7.12
C ARG A 90 -4.08 -4.95 -7.67
N VAL A 91 -3.90 -4.16 -8.71
CA VAL A 91 -2.59 -3.76 -9.22
C VAL A 91 -2.44 -2.26 -8.98
N ALA A 92 -1.30 -1.84 -8.44
CA ALA A 92 -0.90 -0.44 -8.36
C ALA A 92 0.29 -0.24 -9.31
N LEU A 93 0.20 0.77 -10.17
CA LEU A 93 1.24 1.15 -11.12
C LEU A 93 2.14 2.24 -10.50
N GLU A 94 3.29 2.46 -11.14
CA GLU A 94 4.32 3.40 -10.67
C GLU A 94 3.84 4.85 -10.57
N ASP A 95 2.86 5.24 -11.39
CA ASP A 95 2.25 6.57 -11.41
C ASP A 95 1.13 6.74 -10.35
N GLY A 96 0.89 5.70 -9.54
CA GLY A 96 -0.19 5.66 -8.56
C GLY A 96 -1.53 5.21 -9.11
N THR A 97 -1.66 4.95 -10.42
CA THR A 97 -2.87 4.41 -11.03
C THR A 97 -3.16 3.02 -10.47
N GLN A 98 -4.42 2.74 -10.16
CA GLN A 98 -4.85 1.45 -9.63
C GLN A 98 -5.87 0.79 -10.55
N ALA A 99 -5.69 -0.51 -10.75
CA ALA A 99 -6.65 -1.37 -11.42
C ALA A 99 -7.18 -2.43 -10.44
N TRP A 100 -8.47 -2.71 -10.53
CA TRP A 100 -9.16 -3.64 -9.65
C TRP A 100 -9.93 -4.67 -10.48
N SER A 101 -9.95 -5.92 -9.99
CA SER A 101 -10.90 -6.91 -10.48
C SER A 101 -12.29 -6.67 -9.87
N SER A 102 -13.33 -7.15 -10.54
CA SER A 102 -14.59 -7.48 -9.86
C SER A 102 -14.33 -8.54 -8.76
N PRO A 103 -15.22 -8.67 -7.76
CA PRO A 103 -15.09 -9.74 -6.76
C PRO A 103 -15.15 -11.10 -7.44
N ILE A 104 -14.18 -11.96 -7.14
CA ILE A 104 -14.12 -13.35 -7.56
C ILE A 104 -14.59 -14.19 -6.37
N TYR A 105 -15.76 -14.81 -6.48
CA TYR A 105 -16.33 -15.61 -5.40
C TYR A 105 -15.88 -17.07 -5.52
N ILE A 106 -15.26 -17.59 -4.46
CA ILE A 106 -14.98 -19.01 -4.32
C ILE A 106 -15.85 -19.59 -3.23
N LEU A 107 -16.62 -20.62 -3.56
CA LEU A 107 -17.40 -21.41 -2.61
C LEU A 107 -16.75 -22.79 -2.49
N ARG A 108 -16.32 -23.14 -1.28
CA ARG A 108 -15.73 -24.45 -0.98
C ARG A 108 -16.65 -25.18 -0.02
N GLU A 109 -17.06 -26.39 -0.42
CA GLU A 109 -17.81 -27.36 0.38
C GLU A 109 -19.00 -26.78 1.15
N ILE A 110 -20.17 -26.88 0.54
CA ILE A 110 -21.44 -26.73 1.24
C ILE A 110 -21.81 -28.15 1.64
N GLY A 111 -21.75 -28.49 2.92
CA GLY A 111 -22.19 -29.82 3.36
C GLY A 111 -23.62 -30.08 2.87
N GLU A 112 -23.89 -31.29 2.37
CA GLU A 112 -25.25 -31.70 2.02
C GLU A 112 -26.07 -31.71 3.31
N GLN A 113 -26.92 -30.69 3.49
CA GLN A 113 -28.10 -30.80 4.32
C GLN A 113 -29.28 -31.10 3.41
N TYR A 114 -29.35 -32.34 2.93
CA TYR A 114 -30.57 -32.98 2.46
C TYR A 114 -30.69 -34.36 3.10
#